data_AF-A0A800M7P1-F1
#
_entry.id   AF-A0A800M7P1-F1
#
_cell.length_a   1.000
_cell.length_b   1.000
_cell.length_c   1.000
_cell.angle_alpha   90.00
_cell.angle_beta   90.00
_cell.angle_gamma   90.00
#
_symmetry.space_group_name_H-M   'P 1'
#
loop_
_entity.id
_entity.type
_entity.pdbx_description
1 polymer ?
#
loop_
_entity_poly.entity_id
_entity_poly.type
_entity_poly.pdbx_seq_one_letter_code
_entity_poly.pdbx_strand_id
1 'polypeptide(L)'
;MFELKDLTDDNDFNASDYRLNPREFFEKRRTSKRPYVYDLRSSDAHELENIPGSHNLPIEHFETSIYQMPFAGDILLYGGEDGEVLTAAEILYDNGFDSFCFTDSFEALLSSVEASYLSITDAAQKQIKDHLQNSDSLTGVQIIVEPTSPLKAKYRIELVESTAAGSIKLNLKGIYIFSERKTASYLEGTIIEINGEGELEPRNPQLSISKLSGSLEEQIQLMLDEQVNPMLASHGGNVMLEGIKDSTAYVRFGGGCQGCSMIDTTVKQGVEVMLKESIPDLAGVYDVTDHSEGESPFFTG
;
A
#
# COMPACT_ATOMS: atom_id res chain seq x y z
N MET A 1 24.25 -28.47 7.10
CA MET A 1 23.56 -29.59 6.44
C MET A 1 22.15 -29.08 6.24
N PHE A 2 21.84 -28.64 5.01
CA PHE A 2 20.49 -28.18 4.68
C PHE A 2 19.59 -29.41 4.67
N GLU A 3 18.58 -29.42 5.54
CA GLU A 3 17.50 -30.40 5.46
C GLU A 3 16.62 -29.99 4.28
N LEU A 4 16.80 -30.68 3.15
CA LEU A 4 15.78 -30.73 2.10
C LEU A 4 14.53 -31.34 2.74
N LYS A 5 13.46 -30.56 2.85
CA LYS A 5 12.13 -31.12 3.10
C LYS A 5 11.83 -32.11 1.97
N ASP A 6 11.59 -33.35 2.35
CA ASP A 6 11.16 -34.42 1.45
C ASP A 6 9.80 -34.01 0.87
N LEU A 7 9.72 -33.77 -0.44
CA LEU A 7 8.50 -33.33 -1.17
C LEU A 7 7.49 -34.49 -1.34
N THR A 8 7.47 -35.45 -0.42
CA THR A 8 6.58 -36.61 -0.43
C THR A 8 5.52 -36.58 0.67
N ASP A 9 5.49 -35.53 1.50
CA ASP A 9 4.34 -35.25 2.36
C ASP A 9 3.22 -34.63 1.51
N ASP A 10 2.01 -35.20 1.62
CA ASP A 10 0.72 -34.77 1.07
C ASP A 10 0.35 -33.32 1.47
N ASN A 11 1.13 -32.34 1.03
CA ASN A 11 0.90 -30.93 1.25
C ASN A 11 0.44 -30.31 -0.07
N ASP A 12 -0.67 -30.82 -0.61
CA ASP A 12 -1.38 -30.19 -1.72
C ASP A 12 -1.78 -28.76 -1.31
N PHE A 13 -1.64 -27.80 -2.22
CA PHE A 13 -2.07 -26.42 -1.98
C PHE A 13 -3.55 -26.38 -1.59
N ASN A 14 -3.84 -25.85 -0.40
CA ASN A 14 -5.20 -25.61 0.06
C ASN A 14 -5.46 -24.11 0.15
N ALA A 15 -6.16 -23.58 -0.86
CA ALA A 15 -6.51 -22.17 -0.98
C ALA A 15 -7.18 -21.57 0.28
N SER A 16 -7.92 -22.38 1.03
CA SER A 16 -8.62 -21.91 2.24
C SER A 16 -7.69 -21.51 3.38
N ASP A 17 -6.46 -22.04 3.42
CA ASP A 17 -5.49 -21.73 4.47
C ASP A 17 -4.87 -20.33 4.32
N TYR A 18 -4.96 -19.75 3.12
CA TYR A 18 -4.35 -18.46 2.75
C TYR A 18 -5.39 -17.38 2.41
N ARG A 19 -6.67 -17.76 2.28
CA ARG A 19 -7.76 -16.84 1.93
C ARG A 19 -8.17 -16.03 3.16
N LEU A 20 -8.16 -14.71 3.01
CA LEU A 20 -8.69 -13.76 4.00
C LEU A 20 -10.02 -13.21 3.50
N ASN A 21 -10.98 -13.06 4.40
CA ASN A 21 -12.10 -12.17 4.12
C ASN A 21 -11.61 -10.71 4.08
N PRO A 22 -12.38 -9.77 3.51
CA PRO A 22 -11.92 -8.40 3.37
C PRO A 22 -11.49 -7.73 4.68
N ARG A 23 -12.21 -7.97 5.78
CA ARG A 23 -11.84 -7.42 7.08
C ARG A 23 -10.48 -7.95 7.55
N GLU A 24 -10.24 -9.25 7.40
CA GLU A 24 -8.96 -9.88 7.74
C GLU A 24 -7.83 -9.36 6.85
N PHE A 25 -8.09 -9.13 5.56
CA PHE A 25 -7.13 -8.58 4.62
C PHE A 25 -6.62 -7.20 5.07
N PHE A 26 -7.53 -6.27 5.36
CA PHE A 26 -7.14 -4.93 5.83
C PHE A 26 -6.51 -4.95 7.23
N GLU A 27 -7.01 -5.79 8.14
CA GLU A 27 -6.37 -5.97 9.45
C GLU A 27 -4.93 -6.49 9.33
N LYS A 28 -4.69 -7.48 8.47
CA LYS A 28 -3.35 -8.01 8.19
C LYS A 28 -2.46 -6.95 7.53
N ARG A 29 -2.98 -6.19 6.56
CA ARG A 29 -2.28 -5.05 5.94
C ARG A 29 -1.85 -4.01 6.99
N ARG A 30 -2.74 -3.65 7.92
CA ARG A 30 -2.48 -2.63 8.95
C ARG A 30 -1.52 -3.09 10.04
N THR A 31 -1.54 -4.38 10.40
CA THR A 31 -0.79 -4.91 11.53
C THR A 31 0.53 -5.58 11.14
N SER A 32 0.70 -5.92 9.86
CA SER A 32 1.97 -6.42 9.34
C SER A 32 3.07 -5.36 9.48
N LYS A 33 4.28 -5.81 9.83
CA LYS A 33 5.47 -4.94 9.83
C LYS A 33 5.95 -4.60 8.43
N ARG A 34 5.67 -5.46 7.45
CA ARG A 34 6.10 -5.36 6.05
C ARG A 34 5.03 -5.96 5.12
N PRO A 35 3.89 -5.28 4.96
CA PRO A 35 2.85 -5.71 4.02
C PRO A 35 3.25 -5.33 2.59
N TYR A 36 3.29 -6.32 1.69
CA TYR A 36 3.46 -6.10 0.26
C TYR A 36 2.15 -6.41 -0.45
N VAL A 37 1.41 -5.37 -0.82
CA VAL A 37 0.09 -5.52 -1.42
C VAL A 37 0.21 -5.54 -2.93
N TYR A 38 -0.23 -6.60 -3.59
CA TYR A 38 -0.22 -6.72 -5.05
C TYR A 38 -1.65 -6.75 -5.61
N ASP A 39 -1.84 -5.94 -6.66
CA ASP A 39 -3.03 -5.87 -7.49
C ASP A 39 -2.79 -6.64 -8.77
N LEU A 40 -3.45 -7.79 -8.90
CA LEU A 40 -3.28 -8.72 -10.02
C LEU A 40 -4.12 -8.36 -11.24
N ARG A 41 -4.93 -7.30 -11.16
CA ARG A 41 -5.74 -6.82 -12.28
C ARG A 41 -4.87 -6.14 -13.33
N SER A 42 -5.47 -5.86 -14.48
CA SER A 42 -4.82 -5.05 -15.53
C SER A 42 -4.40 -3.67 -15.01
N SER A 43 -3.37 -3.09 -15.64
CA SER A 43 -2.88 -1.75 -15.30
C SER A 43 -3.96 -0.69 -15.44
N ASP A 44 -4.80 -0.77 -16.48
CA ASP A 44 -5.93 0.15 -16.67
C ASP A 44 -6.92 0.10 -15.49
N ALA A 45 -7.22 -1.10 -14.97
CA ALA A 45 -8.12 -1.26 -13.83
C ALA A 45 -7.49 -0.72 -12.54
N HIS A 46 -6.19 -0.93 -12.36
CA HIS A 46 -5.43 -0.41 -11.23
C HIS A 46 -5.34 1.12 -11.23
N GLU A 47 -5.07 1.74 -12.39
CA GLU A 47 -5.00 3.19 -12.53
C GLU A 47 -6.35 3.86 -12.25
N LEU A 48 -7.45 3.20 -12.62
CA LEU A 48 -8.80 3.71 -12.38
C LEU A 48 -9.13 3.74 -10.87
N GLU A 49 -8.98 2.60 -10.20
CA GLU A 49 -9.26 2.44 -8.77
C GLU A 49 -8.35 1.35 -8.19
N ASN A 50 -7.72 1.60 -7.05
CA ASN A 50 -6.85 0.62 -6.37
C ASN A 50 -6.90 0.76 -4.85
N ILE A 51 -6.29 -0.20 -4.16
CA ILE A 51 -5.93 -0.05 -2.76
C ILE A 51 -4.68 0.83 -2.67
N PRO A 52 -4.72 1.97 -1.95
CA PRO A 52 -3.59 2.86 -1.78
C PRO A 52 -2.30 2.13 -1.40
N GLY A 53 -1.23 2.35 -2.16
CA GLY A 53 0.06 1.70 -1.94
C GLY A 53 0.19 0.26 -2.45
N SER A 54 -0.80 -0.26 -3.18
CA SER A 54 -0.63 -1.55 -3.85
C SER A 54 0.25 -1.45 -5.09
N HIS A 55 0.99 -2.52 -5.37
CA HIS A 55 1.78 -2.70 -6.56
C HIS A 55 0.94 -3.38 -7.62
N ASN A 56 0.79 -2.76 -8.79
CA ASN A 56 0.20 -3.47 -9.91
C ASN A 56 1.17 -4.52 -10.45
N LEU A 57 0.74 -5.77 -10.44
CA LEU A 57 1.44 -6.91 -11.03
C LEU A 57 0.40 -7.80 -11.71
N PRO A 58 -0.02 -7.45 -12.95
CA PRO A 58 -1.01 -8.23 -13.67
C PRO A 58 -0.63 -9.72 -13.71
N ILE A 59 -1.63 -10.60 -13.59
CA ILE A 59 -1.42 -12.05 -13.45
C ILE A 59 -0.55 -12.65 -14.57
N GLU A 60 -0.64 -12.13 -15.79
CA GLU A 60 0.17 -12.56 -16.95
C GLU A 60 1.67 -12.34 -16.77
N HIS A 61 2.07 -11.48 -15.84
CA HIS A 61 3.46 -11.16 -15.52
C HIS A 61 3.90 -11.73 -14.18
N PHE A 62 3.00 -12.37 -13.43
CA PHE A 62 3.24 -12.79 -12.05
C PHE A 62 4.36 -13.86 -11.98
N GLU A 63 4.25 -14.93 -12.77
CA GLU A 63 5.22 -16.03 -12.80
C GLU A 63 6.63 -15.60 -13.27
N THR A 64 6.73 -14.58 -14.13
CA THR A 64 8.05 -14.07 -14.53
C THR A 64 8.65 -13.12 -13.50
N SER A 65 7.83 -12.60 -12.57
CA SER A 65 8.24 -11.57 -11.62
C SER A 65 8.49 -12.11 -10.20
N ILE A 66 8.21 -13.39 -9.94
CA ILE A 66 8.40 -14.03 -8.62
C ILE A 66 9.81 -13.80 -8.08
N TYR A 67 10.85 -13.89 -8.91
CA TYR A 67 12.24 -13.73 -8.47
C TYR A 67 12.56 -12.31 -7.96
N GLN A 68 11.70 -11.35 -8.28
CA GLN A 68 11.79 -9.96 -7.85
C GLN A 68 10.87 -9.67 -6.65
N MET A 69 10.01 -10.62 -6.27
CA MET A 69 9.12 -10.49 -5.12
C MET A 69 9.89 -10.62 -3.81
N PRO A 70 9.44 -9.96 -2.74
CA PRO A 70 10.11 -10.00 -1.45
C PRO A 70 10.02 -11.41 -0.84
N PHE A 71 11.17 -12.02 -0.60
CA PHE A 71 11.26 -13.33 0.08
C PHE A 71 10.92 -13.28 1.58
N ALA A 72 10.74 -12.07 2.15
CA ALA A 72 10.36 -11.88 3.55
C ALA A 72 9.38 -10.71 3.69
N GLY A 73 8.35 -10.88 4.52
CA GLY A 73 7.23 -9.95 4.65
C GLY A 73 5.92 -10.67 4.41
N ASP A 74 4.79 -9.97 4.59
CA ASP A 74 3.47 -10.53 4.29
C ASP A 74 3.05 -10.10 2.89
N ILE A 75 3.01 -11.03 1.94
CA ILE A 75 2.46 -10.76 0.60
C ILE A 75 0.94 -10.82 0.67
N LEU A 76 0.26 -9.78 0.20
CA LEU A 76 -1.19 -9.66 0.21
C LEU A 76 -1.69 -9.46 -1.21
N LEU A 77 -2.41 -10.45 -1.74
CA LEU A 77 -2.89 -10.42 -3.12
C LEU A 77 -4.38 -10.06 -3.20
N TYR A 78 -4.74 -9.22 -4.17
CA TYR A 78 -6.12 -9.08 -4.63
C TYR A 78 -6.15 -8.99 -6.16
N GLY A 79 -7.27 -9.38 -6.75
CA GLY A 79 -7.42 -9.44 -8.21
C GLY A 79 -8.81 -9.06 -8.67
N GLY A 80 -9.14 -9.45 -9.91
CA GLY A 80 -10.48 -9.37 -10.47
C GLY A 80 -11.38 -10.49 -9.94
N GLU A 81 -12.41 -10.81 -10.70
CA GLU A 81 -13.31 -11.93 -10.42
C GLU A 81 -12.96 -13.18 -11.24
N ASP A 82 -11.85 -13.14 -11.99
CA ASP A 82 -11.47 -14.14 -12.99
C ASP A 82 -10.53 -15.23 -12.42
N GLY A 83 -10.33 -15.23 -11.10
CA GLY A 83 -9.56 -16.25 -10.39
C GLY A 83 -8.05 -16.01 -10.39
N GLU A 84 -7.58 -14.82 -10.76
CA GLU A 84 -6.16 -14.46 -10.82
C GLU A 84 -5.43 -14.74 -9.50
N VAL A 85 -6.09 -14.46 -8.38
CA VAL A 85 -5.54 -14.64 -7.02
C VAL A 85 -5.27 -16.10 -6.65
N LEU A 86 -6.05 -17.04 -7.16
CA LEU A 86 -5.84 -18.48 -6.88
C LEU A 86 -4.59 -18.96 -7.62
N THR A 87 -4.48 -18.63 -8.91
CA THR A 87 -3.30 -18.94 -9.72
C THR A 87 -2.03 -18.35 -9.11
N ALA A 88 -2.06 -17.08 -8.70
CA ALA A 88 -0.91 -16.44 -8.06
C ALA A 88 -0.54 -17.08 -6.70
N ALA A 89 -1.55 -17.45 -5.90
CA ALA A 89 -1.32 -18.12 -4.61
C ALA A 89 -0.69 -19.52 -4.78
N GLU A 90 -1.14 -20.29 -5.77
CA GLU A 90 -0.53 -21.57 -6.15
C GLU A 90 0.93 -21.39 -6.58
N ILE A 91 1.22 -20.39 -7.44
CA ILE A 91 2.59 -20.08 -7.87
C ILE A 91 3.48 -19.74 -6.67
N LEU A 92 3.02 -18.90 -5.73
CA LEU A 92 3.79 -18.57 -4.53
C LEU A 92 4.05 -19.81 -3.66
N TYR A 93 3.04 -20.65 -3.48
CA TYR A 93 3.16 -21.89 -2.71
C TYR A 93 4.19 -22.84 -3.29
N ASP A 94 4.09 -23.12 -4.59
CA ASP A 94 4.98 -24.06 -5.31
C ASP A 94 6.43 -23.58 -5.31
N ASN A 95 6.64 -22.27 -5.20
CA ASN A 95 7.97 -21.66 -5.13
C ASN A 95 8.46 -21.39 -3.71
N GLY A 96 7.76 -21.89 -2.68
CA GLY A 96 8.23 -21.88 -1.30
C GLY A 96 8.15 -20.53 -0.60
N PHE A 97 7.22 -19.66 -0.98
CA PHE A 97 6.94 -18.44 -0.21
C PHE A 97 6.24 -18.81 1.11
N ASP A 98 6.84 -18.41 2.22
CA ASP A 98 6.39 -18.82 3.56
C ASP A 98 5.24 -17.97 4.14
N SER A 99 5.00 -16.76 3.61
CA SER A 99 3.96 -15.85 4.10
C SER A 99 3.29 -15.06 2.98
N PHE A 100 2.13 -15.55 2.55
CA PHE A 100 1.25 -14.83 1.65
C PHE A 100 -0.21 -15.06 2.05
N CYS A 101 -1.08 -14.12 1.70
CA CYS A 101 -2.51 -14.26 1.84
C CYS A 101 -3.20 -13.58 0.66
N PHE A 102 -4.44 -13.96 0.37
CA PHE A 102 -5.21 -13.34 -0.70
C PHE A 102 -6.67 -13.13 -0.32
N THR A 103 -7.34 -12.21 -1.01
CA THR A 103 -8.78 -11.99 -0.92
C THR A 103 -9.44 -12.28 -2.27
N ASP A 104 -10.76 -12.45 -2.30
CA ASP A 104 -11.49 -12.90 -3.48
C ASP A 104 -11.38 -11.94 -4.67
N SER A 105 -11.66 -10.64 -4.46
CA SER A 105 -11.59 -9.63 -5.52
C SER A 105 -11.52 -8.21 -4.96
N PHE A 106 -11.12 -7.26 -5.81
CA PHE A 106 -11.20 -5.83 -5.50
C PHE A 106 -12.63 -5.39 -5.15
N GLU A 107 -13.64 -5.87 -5.88
CA GLU A 107 -15.05 -5.54 -5.59
C GLU A 107 -15.52 -6.11 -4.24
N ALA A 108 -15.02 -7.28 -3.84
CA ALA A 108 -15.26 -7.83 -2.50
C ALA A 108 -14.65 -6.92 -1.41
N LEU A 109 -13.43 -6.38 -1.63
CA LEU A 109 -12.81 -5.41 -0.72
C LEU A 109 -13.60 -4.09 -0.63
N LEU A 110 -14.15 -3.59 -1.74
CA LEU A 110 -14.93 -2.36 -1.77
C LEU A 110 -16.34 -2.51 -1.21
N SER A 111 -17.01 -3.64 -1.46
CA SER A 111 -18.38 -3.88 -1.00
C SER A 111 -18.47 -4.17 0.51
N SER A 112 -17.34 -4.58 1.10
CA SER A 112 -17.17 -4.87 2.52
C SER A 112 -16.58 -3.69 3.31
N VAL A 113 -16.54 -2.49 2.73
CA VAL A 113 -16.14 -1.29 3.47
C VAL A 113 -17.07 -1.13 4.67
N GLU A 114 -16.52 -1.34 5.85
CA GLU A 114 -17.24 -1.36 7.11
C GLU A 114 -16.86 -0.18 7.99
N ALA A 115 -17.69 0.11 8.99
CA ALA A 115 -17.41 1.18 9.94
C ALA A 115 -16.08 0.98 10.70
N SER A 116 -15.55 -0.24 10.76
CA SER A 116 -14.25 -0.57 11.36
C SER A 116 -13.06 0.10 10.67
N TYR A 117 -13.21 0.54 9.41
CA TYR A 117 -12.15 1.22 8.66
C TYR A 117 -11.89 2.63 9.20
N LEU A 118 -12.89 3.18 9.90
CA LEU A 118 -12.86 4.51 10.46
C LEU A 118 -12.78 4.44 11.98
N SER A 119 -12.05 5.38 12.56
CA SER A 119 -12.13 5.65 13.99
C SER A 119 -12.55 7.10 14.22
N ILE A 120 -13.18 7.35 15.37
CA ILE A 120 -13.61 8.68 15.77
C ILE A 120 -13.31 8.88 17.25
N THR A 121 -12.64 9.99 17.55
CA THR A 121 -12.36 10.42 18.92
C THR A 121 -13.67 10.81 19.64
N ASP A 122 -13.69 10.69 20.96
CA ASP A 122 -14.90 10.99 21.73
C ASP A 122 -15.31 12.46 21.61
N ALA A 123 -14.33 13.37 21.49
CA ALA A 123 -14.56 14.79 21.30
C ALA A 123 -15.23 15.08 19.94
N ALA A 124 -14.69 14.53 18.85
CA ALA A 124 -15.28 14.66 17.52
C ALA A 124 -16.67 14.03 17.44
N GLN A 125 -16.85 12.85 18.05
CA GLN A 125 -18.15 12.17 18.08
C GLN A 125 -19.20 13.03 18.77
N LYS A 126 -18.85 13.63 19.92
CA LYS A 126 -19.75 14.52 20.65
C LYS A 126 -20.11 15.74 19.81
N GLN A 127 -19.11 16.41 19.23
CA GLN A 127 -19.34 17.60 18.40
C GLN A 127 -20.26 17.28 17.21
N ILE A 128 -20.05 16.18 16.49
CA ILE A 128 -20.93 15.78 15.39
C ILE A 128 -22.35 15.50 15.89
N LYS A 129 -22.50 14.74 16.98
CA LYS A 129 -23.84 14.45 17.55
C LYS A 129 -24.58 15.71 17.98
N ASP A 130 -23.88 16.66 18.59
CA ASP A 130 -24.47 17.94 19.01
C ASP A 130 -24.98 18.73 17.78
N HIS A 131 -24.23 18.76 16.67
CA HIS A 131 -24.69 19.39 15.43
C HIS A 131 -25.91 18.68 14.83
N LEU A 132 -25.89 17.35 14.79
CA LEU A 132 -27.00 16.55 14.26
C LEU A 132 -28.27 16.66 15.11
N GLN A 133 -28.16 16.81 16.43
CA GLN A 133 -29.32 17.00 17.31
C GLN A 133 -29.93 18.40 17.23
N ASN A 134 -29.14 19.39 16.84
CA ASN A 134 -29.57 20.78 16.71
C ASN A 134 -30.12 21.12 15.32
N SER A 135 -30.22 20.15 14.41
CA SER A 135 -30.79 20.33 13.08
C SER A 135 -31.66 19.14 12.68
N ASP A 136 -32.90 19.41 12.31
CA ASP A 136 -33.83 18.37 11.83
C ASP A 136 -33.54 17.93 10.38
N SER A 137 -32.70 18.67 9.65
CA SER A 137 -32.39 18.37 8.23
C SER A 137 -31.12 17.54 8.04
N LEU A 138 -30.17 17.62 8.99
CA LEU A 138 -28.91 16.90 8.87
C LEU A 138 -29.07 15.41 9.15
N THR A 139 -28.54 14.57 8.27
CA THR A 139 -28.66 13.12 8.36
C THR A 139 -27.33 12.40 8.65
N GLY A 140 -26.20 13.11 8.55
CA GLY A 140 -24.90 12.57 8.88
C GLY A 140 -23.74 13.47 8.46
N VAL A 141 -22.58 12.86 8.23
CA VAL A 141 -21.36 13.54 7.76
C VAL A 141 -20.85 12.89 6.47
N GLN A 142 -20.38 13.71 5.54
CA GLN A 142 -19.69 13.28 4.33
C GLN A 142 -18.18 13.45 4.55
N ILE A 143 -17.41 12.37 4.45
CA ILE A 143 -15.97 12.46 4.25
C ILE A 143 -15.73 12.65 2.75
N ILE A 144 -14.97 13.69 2.42
CA ILE A 144 -14.52 13.97 1.06
C ILE A 144 -13.03 13.67 1.04
N VAL A 145 -12.63 12.79 0.14
CA VAL A 145 -11.23 12.39 -0.06
C VAL A 145 -10.79 12.87 -1.44
N GLU A 146 -9.67 13.59 -1.48
CA GLU A 146 -9.02 14.04 -2.70
C GLU A 146 -7.63 13.40 -2.78
N PRO A 147 -7.49 12.25 -3.46
CA PRO A 147 -6.19 11.66 -3.72
C PRO A 147 -5.28 12.63 -4.48
N THR A 148 -4.05 12.74 -4.03
CA THR A 148 -2.97 13.52 -4.69
C THR A 148 -1.86 12.62 -5.23
N SER A 149 -1.74 11.41 -4.68
CA SER A 149 -0.92 10.29 -5.16
C SER A 149 -1.45 8.99 -4.51
N PRO A 150 -0.99 7.79 -4.92
CA PRO A 150 -1.39 6.52 -4.30
C PRO A 150 -1.19 6.45 -2.79
N LEU A 151 -0.26 7.23 -2.22
CA LEU A 151 0.05 7.25 -0.78
C LEU A 151 -0.22 8.59 -0.10
N LYS A 152 -0.88 9.52 -0.80
CA LYS A 152 -1.22 10.85 -0.25
C LYS A 152 -2.61 11.28 -0.67
N ALA A 153 -3.44 11.61 0.30
CA ALA A 153 -4.76 12.21 0.05
C ALA A 153 -5.04 13.37 1.00
N LYS A 154 -5.84 14.33 0.53
CA LYS A 154 -6.44 15.36 1.37
C LYS A 154 -7.82 14.90 1.80
N TYR A 155 -8.18 15.22 3.04
CA TYR A 155 -9.44 14.83 3.64
C TYR A 155 -10.18 16.05 4.13
N ARG A 156 -11.49 16.05 3.94
CA ARG A 156 -12.43 17.06 4.45
C ARG A 156 -13.66 16.37 5.00
N ILE A 157 -14.37 17.06 5.88
CA ILE A 157 -15.64 16.60 6.42
C ILE A 157 -16.68 17.69 6.37
N GLU A 158 -17.90 17.30 5.98
CA GLU A 158 -19.04 18.20 5.86
C GLU A 158 -20.26 17.55 6.50
N LEU A 159 -21.06 18.33 7.24
CA LEU A 159 -22.38 17.89 7.70
C LEU A 159 -23.36 17.95 6.52
N VAL A 160 -24.13 16.88 6.32
CA VAL A 160 -24.98 16.75 5.13
C VAL A 160 -26.42 16.40 5.47
N GLU A 161 -27.34 16.92 4.67
CA GLU A 161 -28.77 16.58 4.72
C GLU A 161 -29.08 15.32 3.89
N SER A 162 -28.37 15.15 2.77
CA SER A 162 -28.49 14.01 1.88
C SER A 162 -27.19 13.79 1.11
N THR A 163 -27.03 12.63 0.48
CA THR A 163 -25.83 12.27 -0.27
C THR A 163 -26.15 11.86 -1.69
N ALA A 164 -25.13 11.88 -2.55
CA ALA A 164 -25.26 11.42 -3.93
C ALA A 164 -25.67 9.93 -3.97
N ALA A 165 -26.45 9.56 -4.98
CA ALA A 165 -26.79 8.17 -5.25
C ALA A 165 -25.50 7.35 -5.49
N GLY A 166 -25.40 6.17 -4.87
CA GLY A 166 -24.22 5.32 -4.96
C GLY A 166 -23.09 5.65 -3.97
N SER A 167 -23.29 6.62 -3.07
CA SER A 167 -22.35 6.86 -1.96
C SER A 167 -22.32 5.67 -1.01
N ILE A 168 -21.14 5.37 -0.48
CA ILE A 168 -20.98 4.43 0.63
C ILE A 168 -21.60 5.05 1.88
N LYS A 169 -22.26 4.21 2.68
CA LYS A 169 -22.90 4.60 3.93
C LYS A 169 -22.43 3.69 5.06
N LEU A 170 -21.76 4.26 6.05
CA LEU A 170 -21.22 3.57 7.22
C LEU A 170 -21.91 4.07 8.48
N ASN A 171 -22.18 3.18 9.45
CA ASN A 171 -22.66 3.58 10.76
C ASN A 171 -21.52 3.47 11.78
N LEU A 172 -20.93 4.61 12.15
CA LEU A 172 -19.85 4.67 13.12
C LEU A 172 -20.36 5.23 14.45
N LYS A 173 -20.47 4.37 15.47
CA LYS A 173 -20.92 4.74 16.83
C LYS A 173 -22.24 5.56 16.83
N GLY A 174 -23.18 5.22 15.94
CA GLY A 174 -24.48 5.86 15.81
C GLY A 174 -24.51 7.13 14.95
N ILE A 175 -23.43 7.43 14.22
CA ILE A 175 -23.35 8.51 13.23
C ILE A 175 -23.31 7.86 11.84
N TYR A 176 -24.11 8.37 10.90
CA TYR A 176 -23.96 7.99 9.50
C TYR A 176 -22.82 8.79 8.87
N ILE A 177 -21.85 8.05 8.33
CA ILE A 177 -20.73 8.58 7.57
C ILE A 177 -20.90 8.16 6.12
N PHE A 178 -20.71 9.12 5.23
CA PHE A 178 -20.83 8.93 3.80
C PHE A 178 -19.51 9.21 3.10
N SER A 179 -19.26 8.50 2.01
CA SER A 179 -18.08 8.71 1.14
C SER A 179 -18.41 8.32 -0.30
N GLU A 180 -17.71 8.88 -1.26
CA GLU A 180 -17.78 8.43 -2.65
C GLU A 180 -17.18 7.04 -2.79
N ARG A 181 -17.76 6.19 -3.66
CA ARG A 181 -17.29 4.81 -3.88
C ARG A 181 -15.86 4.79 -4.42
N LYS A 182 -15.53 5.65 -5.39
CA LYS A 182 -14.20 5.70 -6.03
C LYS A 182 -13.04 6.01 -5.08
N THR A 183 -13.31 6.53 -3.88
CA THR A 183 -12.29 6.84 -2.87
C THR A 183 -12.44 6.01 -1.61
N ALA A 184 -13.26 4.96 -1.65
CA ALA A 184 -13.54 4.11 -0.51
C ALA A 184 -12.29 3.44 0.08
N SER A 185 -11.35 3.05 -0.78
CA SER A 185 -10.10 2.41 -0.38
C SER A 185 -9.20 3.34 0.43
N TYR A 186 -9.38 4.66 0.35
CA TYR A 186 -8.65 5.65 1.14
C TYR A 186 -9.25 5.88 2.54
N LEU A 187 -10.41 5.28 2.84
CA LEU A 187 -11.07 5.40 4.14
C LEU A 187 -10.43 4.52 5.20
N GLU A 188 -9.85 3.39 4.80
CA GLU A 188 -9.22 2.45 5.73
C GLU A 188 -8.07 3.11 6.48
N GLY A 189 -8.14 3.12 7.82
CA GLY A 189 -7.18 3.79 8.69
C GLY A 189 -7.47 5.28 8.94
N THR A 190 -8.59 5.82 8.42
CA THR A 190 -8.95 7.23 8.65
C THR A 190 -9.47 7.45 10.07
N ILE A 191 -8.97 8.49 10.71
CA ILE A 191 -9.31 8.94 12.05
C ILE A 191 -10.04 10.27 11.93
N ILE A 192 -11.22 10.40 12.52
CA ILE A 192 -11.93 11.67 12.66
C ILE A 192 -11.64 12.24 14.05
N GLU A 193 -10.97 13.39 14.06
CA GLU A 193 -10.58 14.08 15.28
C GLU A 193 -10.91 15.58 15.24
N ILE A 194 -10.57 16.28 16.32
CA ILE A 194 -10.69 17.73 16.40
C ILE A 194 -9.27 18.31 16.39
N ASN A 195 -9.02 19.25 15.49
CA ASN A 195 -7.72 19.90 15.38
C ASN A 195 -7.49 20.95 16.48
N GLY A 196 -6.33 21.61 16.48
CA GLY A 196 -5.98 22.63 17.47
C GLY A 196 -6.88 23.88 17.47
N GLU A 197 -7.68 24.07 16.43
CA GLU A 197 -8.59 25.20 16.24
C GLU A 197 -10.04 24.86 16.64
N GLY A 198 -10.31 23.59 17.03
CA GLY A 198 -11.64 23.14 17.42
C GLY A 198 -12.51 22.67 16.26
N GLU A 199 -11.93 22.49 15.07
CA GLU A 199 -12.64 22.03 13.87
C GLU A 199 -12.48 20.53 13.66
N LEU A 200 -13.50 19.91 13.04
CA LEU A 200 -13.46 18.49 12.69
C LEU A 200 -12.46 18.25 11.56
N GLU A 201 -11.53 17.33 11.77
CA GLU A 201 -10.45 17.01 10.84
C GLU A 201 -10.35 15.48 10.68
N PRO A 202 -10.76 14.92 9.54
CA PRO A 202 -10.40 13.55 9.19
C PRO A 202 -8.96 13.52 8.71
N ARG A 203 -8.22 12.50 9.13
CA ARG A 203 -6.85 12.26 8.70
C ARG A 203 -6.61 10.76 8.61
N ASN A 204 -5.90 10.33 7.56
CA ASN A 204 -5.37 8.97 7.48
C ASN A 204 -3.86 9.00 7.70
N PRO A 205 -3.35 8.57 8.87
CA PRO A 205 -1.91 8.59 9.15
C PRO A 205 -1.07 7.76 8.18
N GLN A 206 -1.65 6.73 7.56
CA GLN A 206 -0.97 5.86 6.59
C GLN A 206 -0.90 6.51 5.20
N LEU A 207 -1.87 7.36 4.85
CA LEU A 207 -1.95 8.08 3.56
C LEU A 207 -1.62 9.56 3.71
N SER A 208 -0.86 9.88 4.75
CA SER A 208 -0.33 11.20 5.06
C SER A 208 1.15 11.05 5.33
N ILE A 209 1.97 10.82 4.29
CA ILE A 209 3.42 11.01 4.41
C ILE A 209 3.68 12.51 4.59
N SER A 210 3.47 12.93 5.82
CA SER A 210 3.80 14.20 6.44
C SER A 210 4.05 13.96 7.94
N LYS A 211 4.80 12.88 8.23
CA LYS A 211 5.93 12.83 9.16
C LYS A 211 6.50 11.42 9.12
N LEU A 212 7.57 11.24 8.37
CA LEU A 212 8.45 10.11 8.59
C LEU A 212 8.88 10.16 10.07
N SER A 213 8.67 9.06 10.79
CA SER A 213 8.89 8.97 12.23
C SER A 213 9.77 7.76 12.54
N GLY A 214 10.51 7.83 13.64
CA GLY A 214 11.56 6.84 13.93
C GLY A 214 12.95 7.34 13.52
N SER A 215 13.92 6.44 13.57
CA SER A 215 15.31 6.67 13.18
C SER A 215 15.44 7.00 11.69
N LEU A 216 16.52 7.68 11.30
CA LEU A 216 16.81 7.99 9.90
C LEU A 216 16.78 6.73 9.01
N GLU A 217 17.23 5.59 9.54
CA GLU A 217 17.18 4.29 8.86
C GLU A 217 15.78 3.79 8.60
N GLU A 218 14.91 3.82 9.61
CA GLU A 218 13.51 3.43 9.45
C GLU A 218 12.79 4.32 8.44
N GLN A 219 13.09 5.63 8.43
CA GLN A 219 12.51 6.58 7.48
C GLN A 219 12.97 6.32 6.05
N ILE A 220 14.27 6.07 5.83
CA ILE A 220 14.80 5.74 4.50
C ILE A 220 14.26 4.40 4.02
N GLN A 221 14.28 3.38 4.88
CA GLN A 221 13.78 2.04 4.54
C GLN A 221 12.30 2.10 4.13
N LEU A 222 11.48 2.83 4.88
CA LEU A 222 10.07 3.03 4.56
C LEU A 222 9.88 3.70 3.19
N MET A 223 10.64 4.76 2.92
CA MET A 223 10.60 5.43 1.60
C MET A 223 11.06 4.52 0.47
N LEU A 224 12.10 3.72 0.70
CA LEU A 224 12.59 2.76 -0.29
C LEU A 224 11.53 1.71 -0.60
N ASP A 225 10.88 1.16 0.43
CA ASP A 225 9.88 0.10 0.29
C ASP A 225 8.56 0.61 -0.31
N GLU A 226 8.08 1.77 0.12
CA GLU A 226 6.75 2.27 -0.23
C GLU A 226 6.71 3.17 -1.47
N GLN A 227 7.84 3.78 -1.87
CA GLN A 227 7.86 4.69 -3.02
C GLN A 227 8.91 4.31 -4.06
N VAL A 228 10.17 4.14 -3.64
CA VAL A 228 11.27 4.00 -4.60
C VAL A 228 11.23 2.64 -5.30
N ASN A 229 11.17 1.54 -4.56
CA ASN A 229 11.10 0.20 -5.12
C ASN A 229 9.86 -0.04 -6.00
N PRO A 230 8.64 0.43 -5.64
CA PRO A 230 7.50 0.36 -6.56
C PRO A 230 7.80 1.02 -7.91
N MET A 231 8.44 2.19 -7.92
CA MET A 231 8.79 2.91 -9.14
C MET A 231 9.87 2.18 -9.95
N LEU A 232 10.89 1.62 -9.28
CA LEU A 232 11.98 0.89 -9.96
C LEU A 232 11.53 -0.47 -10.50
N ALA A 233 10.58 -1.12 -9.84
CA ALA A 233 10.05 -2.43 -10.22
C ALA A 233 9.37 -2.38 -11.60
N SER A 234 8.70 -1.27 -11.95
CA SER A 234 8.16 -1.04 -13.31
C SER A 234 9.22 -1.07 -14.42
N HIS A 235 10.50 -0.91 -14.05
CA HIS A 235 11.65 -1.02 -14.94
C HIS A 235 12.52 -2.25 -14.63
N GLY A 236 11.99 -3.22 -13.88
CA GLY A 236 12.66 -4.46 -13.50
C GLY A 236 13.83 -4.28 -12.53
N GLY A 237 13.92 -3.13 -11.85
CA GLY A 237 14.99 -2.82 -10.91
C GLY A 237 14.51 -2.68 -9.47
N ASN A 238 15.45 -2.66 -8.54
CA ASN A 238 15.19 -2.40 -7.13
C ASN A 238 16.40 -1.72 -6.46
N VAL A 239 16.23 -1.29 -5.22
CA VAL A 239 17.27 -0.69 -4.40
C VAL A 239 17.12 -1.13 -2.94
N MET A 240 18.24 -1.41 -2.29
CA MET A 240 18.33 -1.83 -0.90
C MET A 240 19.18 -0.85 -0.09
N LEU A 241 18.81 -0.61 1.17
CA LEU A 241 19.64 0.14 2.11
C LEU A 241 20.71 -0.78 2.71
N GLU A 242 21.98 -0.42 2.52
CA GLU A 242 23.13 -1.15 3.06
C GLU A 242 23.64 -0.57 4.37
N GLY A 243 23.35 0.71 4.62
CA GLY A 243 23.66 1.37 5.88
C GLY A 243 23.62 2.88 5.78
N ILE A 244 23.91 3.53 6.91
CA ILE A 244 23.93 4.99 7.02
C ILE A 244 25.20 5.42 7.71
N LYS A 245 25.85 6.44 7.15
CA LYS A 245 26.99 7.09 7.76
C LYS A 245 26.91 8.59 7.53
N ASP A 246 27.06 9.38 8.60
CA ASP A 246 27.04 10.85 8.54
C ASP A 246 25.81 11.39 7.78
N SER A 247 24.63 10.85 8.10
CA SER A 247 23.36 11.14 7.42
C SER A 247 23.36 10.88 5.91
N THR A 248 24.28 10.05 5.40
CA THR A 248 24.31 9.60 4.01
C THR A 248 23.85 8.15 3.93
N ALA A 249 22.85 7.87 3.09
CA ALA A 249 22.38 6.51 2.83
C ALA A 249 23.34 5.81 1.87
N TYR A 250 23.75 4.60 2.19
CA TYR A 250 24.50 3.73 1.29
C TYR A 250 23.50 2.73 0.74
N VAL A 251 23.31 2.72 -0.57
CA VAL A 251 22.30 1.89 -1.23
C VAL A 251 22.92 1.02 -2.30
N ARG A 252 22.34 -0.16 -2.49
CA ARG A 252 22.71 -1.10 -3.55
C ARG A 252 21.53 -1.27 -4.48
N PHE A 253 21.73 -0.98 -5.76
CA PHE A 253 20.77 -1.24 -6.83
C PHE A 253 20.89 -2.69 -7.31
N GLY A 254 19.75 -3.26 -7.69
CA GLY A 254 19.62 -4.61 -8.21
C GLY A 254 18.71 -4.67 -9.43
N GLY A 255 18.62 -5.85 -10.04
CA GLY A 255 17.80 -6.09 -11.24
C GLY A 255 18.26 -5.27 -12.44
N GLY A 256 17.31 -4.72 -13.20
CA GLY A 256 17.57 -3.86 -14.37
C GLY A 256 18.37 -2.59 -14.06
N CYS A 257 18.45 -2.18 -12.79
CA CYS A 257 19.27 -1.06 -12.33
C CYS A 257 20.73 -1.44 -12.02
N GLN A 258 21.09 -2.73 -12.04
CA GLN A 258 22.45 -3.18 -11.76
C GLN A 258 23.36 -3.08 -13.01
N GLY A 259 22.84 -3.33 -14.21
CA GLY A 259 23.65 -3.51 -15.43
C GLY A 259 23.70 -2.34 -16.43
N CYS A 260 23.25 -1.13 -16.06
CA CYS A 260 23.04 -0.05 -17.04
C CYS A 260 23.94 1.20 -16.84
N SER A 261 25.24 1.03 -17.06
CA SER A 261 26.31 2.02 -16.80
C SER A 261 26.15 3.43 -17.43
N MET A 262 25.18 3.67 -18.31
CA MET A 262 24.88 5.01 -18.87
C MET A 262 23.52 5.60 -18.48
N ILE A 263 22.59 4.81 -17.93
CA ILE A 263 21.28 5.27 -17.42
C ILE A 263 21.32 5.52 -15.90
N ASP A 264 22.33 4.96 -15.21
CA ASP A 264 22.48 4.95 -13.74
C ASP A 264 22.50 6.34 -13.07
N THR A 265 22.93 7.40 -13.76
CA THR A 265 22.96 8.74 -13.14
C THR A 265 21.56 9.29 -12.88
N THR A 266 20.62 9.08 -13.80
CA THR A 266 19.26 9.65 -13.68
C THR A 266 18.42 8.88 -12.66
N VAL A 267 18.54 7.56 -12.62
CA VAL A 267 17.82 6.71 -11.66
C VAL A 267 18.29 7.01 -10.24
N LYS A 268 19.61 6.97 -10.01
CA LYS A 268 20.19 7.34 -8.73
C LYS A 268 19.79 8.76 -8.30
N GLN A 269 19.85 9.74 -9.21
CA GLN A 269 19.43 11.11 -8.93
C GLN A 269 17.94 11.18 -8.57
N GLY A 270 17.09 10.43 -9.26
CA GLY A 270 15.66 10.34 -8.94
C GLY A 270 15.41 9.78 -7.53
N VAL A 271 16.11 8.69 -7.17
CA VAL A 271 16.06 8.10 -5.83
C VAL A 271 16.55 9.09 -4.77
N GLU A 272 17.68 9.74 -5.01
CA GLU A 272 18.25 10.72 -4.08
C GLU A 272 17.31 11.92 -3.88
N VAL A 273 16.74 12.47 -4.95
CA VAL A 273 15.77 13.58 -4.87
C VAL A 273 14.55 13.15 -4.06
N MET A 274 13.96 12.00 -4.38
CA MET A 274 12.75 11.51 -3.71
C MET A 274 12.97 11.29 -2.21
N LEU A 275 14.11 10.70 -1.84
CA LEU A 275 14.49 10.47 -0.45
C LEU A 275 14.74 11.79 0.29
N LYS A 276 15.47 12.74 -0.29
CA LYS A 276 15.79 14.03 0.37
C LYS A 276 14.61 14.97 0.46
N GLU A 277 13.68 14.93 -0.49
CA GLU A 277 12.41 15.67 -0.41
C GLU A 277 11.54 15.17 0.74
N SER A 278 11.58 13.87 1.02
CA SER A 278 10.77 13.25 2.06
C SER A 278 11.46 13.24 3.44
N ILE A 279 12.80 13.19 3.46
CA ILE A 279 13.64 13.11 4.66
C ILE A 279 14.63 14.29 4.66
N PRO A 280 14.27 15.45 5.24
CA PRO A 280 15.13 16.64 5.26
C PRO A 280 16.49 16.43 5.96
N ASP A 281 16.55 15.47 6.89
CA ASP A 281 17.77 15.14 7.65
C ASP A 281 18.76 14.27 6.85
N LEU A 282 18.39 13.81 5.65
CA LEU A 282 19.25 13.02 4.76
C LEU A 282 20.19 13.94 3.97
N ALA A 283 21.50 13.80 4.18
CA ALA A 283 22.53 14.58 3.51
C ALA A 283 22.74 14.15 2.06
N GLY A 284 22.63 12.85 1.76
CA GLY A 284 22.85 12.32 0.41
C GLY A 284 22.62 10.82 0.30
N VAL A 285 22.72 10.32 -0.93
CA VAL A 285 22.63 8.89 -1.26
C VAL A 285 23.88 8.48 -2.03
N TYR A 286 24.57 7.47 -1.52
CA TYR A 286 25.75 6.88 -2.14
C TYR A 286 25.44 5.48 -2.65
N ASP A 287 25.85 5.21 -3.87
CA ASP A 287 25.64 3.94 -4.54
C ASP A 287 26.86 3.04 -4.35
N VAL A 288 26.67 1.85 -3.78
CA VAL A 288 27.74 0.86 -3.56
C VAL A 288 27.66 -0.33 -4.52
N THR A 289 26.83 -0.23 -5.56
CA THR A 289 26.62 -1.28 -6.55
C THR A 289 27.85 -1.42 -7.44
N ASP A 290 28.25 -2.66 -7.71
CA ASP A 290 29.21 -2.95 -8.77
C ASP A 290 28.47 -3.05 -10.11
N HIS A 291 28.35 -1.92 -10.81
CA HIS A 291 27.67 -1.86 -12.11
C HIS A 291 28.44 -2.54 -13.25
N SER A 292 29.62 -3.10 -12.97
CA SER A 292 30.35 -3.92 -13.95
C SER A 292 29.88 -5.37 -13.98
N GLU A 293 29.11 -5.81 -12.98
CA GLU A 293 28.53 -7.15 -12.89
C GLU A 293 27.00 -7.08 -12.93
N GLY A 294 26.38 -7.68 -13.96
CA GLY A 294 24.92 -7.79 -14.09
C GLY A 294 24.49 -8.45 -15.41
N GLU A 295 23.62 -9.45 -15.34
CA GLU A 295 23.09 -10.17 -16.52
C GLU A 295 21.80 -9.51 -17.02
N SER A 296 21.84 -8.31 -17.60
CA SER A 296 20.83 -7.83 -18.58
C SER A 296 21.15 -6.44 -19.16
N PRO A 297 22.10 -6.34 -20.11
CA PRO A 297 22.15 -5.20 -21.00
C PRO A 297 21.25 -5.50 -22.21
N PHE A 298 20.11 -4.83 -22.31
CA PHE A 298 19.22 -4.73 -23.48
C PHE A 298 18.22 -5.87 -23.74
N PHE A 299 16.94 -5.47 -23.75
CA PHE A 299 15.94 -5.99 -24.67
C PHE A 299 16.54 -6.15 -26.08
N THR A 300 16.68 -7.37 -26.56
CA THR A 300 16.81 -7.64 -28.00
C THR A 300 15.41 -7.81 -28.56
N GLY A 301 15.02 -6.89 -29.46
CA GLY A 301 13.70 -6.84 -30.10
C GLY A 301 13.47 -7.88 -31.19
#